data_AF-A0A7W4AWV7-F1
#
_entry.id   AF-A0A7W4AWV7-F1
#
_cell.length_a   1.000
_cell.length_b   1.000
_cell.length_c   1.000
_cell.angle_alpha   90.00
_cell.angle_beta   90.00
_cell.angle_gamma   90.00
#
_symmetry.space_group_name_H-M   'P 1'
#
loop_
_entity.id
_entity.type
_entity.pdbx_description
1 polymer ?
#
loop_
_entity_poly.entity_id
_entity_poly.type
_entity_poly.pdbx_seq_one_letter_code
_entity_poly.pdbx_strand_id
1 'polypeptide(L)'
;MNEKTTAGLEHLRDLIDGVDQQLLHLLRKRLDLVAQVGAVKHAAGVPIYAPQREASMLAKRRNEAQSMNISPQLIEDILRRLMRESYLNEKDVGFKQVKQDLGHVVIVGGQGKLGQLFSQMLVLSGYEVKSIDKNDWQEAAAIFSGAGLVIVTVPINVTCEVIREKLTQLPDNCILADLTSIKEEPVAAMLAAHSGPVVGLHPMFGSDVGSLAKQVVVVCHGRHQEAYQWLL
;
A
#
# COMPACT_ATOMS: atom_id res chain seq x y z
N MET A 1 -41.99 23.45 31.06
CA MET A 1 -40.64 23.63 30.49
C MET A 1 -40.79 24.56 29.30
N ASN A 2 -40.04 25.67 29.28
CA ASN A 2 -40.31 26.86 28.47
C ASN A 2 -40.08 26.65 26.96
N GLU A 3 -41.14 26.85 26.17
CA GLU A 3 -41.15 26.95 24.70
C GLU A 3 -40.09 27.92 24.14
N LYS A 4 -39.79 29.02 24.86
CA LYS A 4 -38.75 29.99 24.48
C LYS A 4 -37.33 29.41 24.51
N THR A 5 -37.05 28.48 25.42
CA THR A 5 -35.76 27.80 25.47
C THR A 5 -35.62 26.86 24.28
N THR A 6 -36.72 26.23 23.86
CA THR A 6 -36.76 25.32 22.70
C THR A 6 -36.53 26.07 21.39
N ALA A 7 -37.23 27.19 21.14
CA ALA A 7 -37.07 27.94 19.89
C ALA A 7 -35.66 28.55 19.70
N GLY A 8 -35.04 29.04 20.78
CA GLY A 8 -33.67 29.54 20.73
C GLY A 8 -32.64 28.42 20.49
N LEU A 9 -32.89 27.23 21.02
CA LEU A 9 -32.07 26.04 20.74
C LEU A 9 -32.21 25.56 19.30
N GLU A 10 -33.43 25.52 18.74
CA GLU A 10 -33.63 25.14 17.34
C GLU A 10 -32.93 26.13 16.39
N HIS A 11 -33.02 27.44 16.66
CA HIS A 11 -32.29 28.42 15.84
C HIS A 11 -30.77 28.20 15.86
N LEU A 12 -30.18 27.89 17.01
CA LEU A 12 -28.75 27.58 17.10
C LEU A 12 -28.39 26.28 16.37
N ARG A 13 -29.27 25.27 16.37
CA ARG A 13 -29.09 24.04 15.60
C ARG A 13 -29.11 24.31 14.10
N ASP A 14 -30.05 25.12 13.61
CA ASP A 14 -30.10 25.52 12.20
C ASP A 14 -28.79 26.22 11.76
N LEU A 15 -28.23 27.06 12.63
CA LEU A 15 -26.95 27.71 12.36
C LEU A 15 -25.79 26.71 12.34
N ILE A 16 -25.78 25.71 13.25
CA ILE A 16 -24.78 24.63 13.26
C ILE A 16 -24.90 23.79 11.99
N ASP A 17 -26.11 23.41 11.58
CA ASP A 17 -26.34 22.66 10.34
C ASP A 17 -25.81 23.41 9.12
N GLY A 18 -25.98 24.74 9.08
CA GLY A 18 -25.39 25.59 8.06
C GLY A 18 -23.86 25.57 8.04
N VAL A 19 -23.22 25.55 9.22
CA VAL A 19 -21.76 25.41 9.34
C VAL A 19 -21.30 24.02 8.90
N ASP A 20 -22.01 22.96 9.31
CA ASP A 20 -21.70 21.59 8.94
C ASP A 20 -21.84 21.37 7.42
N GLN A 21 -22.83 22.00 6.80
CA GLN A 21 -22.94 22.03 5.35
C GLN A 21 -21.75 22.72 4.68
N GLN A 22 -21.25 23.84 5.23
CA GLN A 22 -20.04 24.49 4.72
C GLN A 22 -18.80 23.60 4.88
N LEU A 23 -18.70 22.83 5.97
CA LEU A 23 -17.63 21.85 6.15
C LEU A 23 -17.66 20.81 5.02
N LEU A 24 -18.83 20.26 4.66
CA LEU A 24 -18.94 19.30 3.54
C LEU A 24 -18.42 19.87 2.21
N HIS A 25 -18.74 21.13 1.90
CA HIS A 25 -18.23 21.79 0.69
C HIS A 25 -16.70 21.97 0.73
N LEU A 26 -16.14 22.35 1.88
CA LEU A 26 -14.70 22.47 2.07
C LEU A 26 -14.00 21.10 1.96
N LEU A 27 -14.62 20.04 2.47
CA LEU A 27 -14.11 18.67 2.34
C LEU A 27 -14.07 18.22 0.88
N ARG A 28 -15.14 18.44 0.10
CA ARG A 28 -15.17 18.14 -1.34
C ARG A 28 -14.05 18.89 -2.07
N LYS A 29 -13.94 20.20 -1.86
CA LYS A 29 -12.88 21.02 -2.46
C LYS A 29 -11.49 20.52 -2.11
N ARG A 30 -11.27 20.07 -0.86
CA ARG A 30 -10.00 19.48 -0.44
C ARG A 30 -9.71 18.18 -1.20
N LEU A 31 -10.70 17.30 -1.36
CA LEU A 31 -10.55 16.06 -2.12
C LEU A 31 -10.23 16.32 -3.59
N ASP A 32 -10.83 17.34 -4.21
CA ASP A 32 -10.51 17.74 -5.59
C ASP A 32 -9.07 18.21 -5.74
N LEU A 33 -8.57 19.00 -4.77
CA LEU A 33 -7.18 19.45 -4.76
C LEU A 33 -6.20 18.29 -4.54
N VAL A 34 -6.55 17.32 -3.69
CA VAL A 34 -5.75 16.11 -3.49
C VAL A 34 -5.64 15.32 -4.80
N ALA A 35 -6.75 15.12 -5.52
CA ALA A 35 -6.73 14.43 -6.81
C ALA A 35 -5.81 15.13 -7.83
N GLN A 36 -5.85 16.46 -7.89
CA GLN A 36 -4.93 17.25 -8.73
C GLN A 36 -3.47 17.09 -8.30
N VAL A 37 -3.18 17.09 -7.00
CA VAL A 37 -1.83 16.81 -6.48
C VAL A 37 -1.38 15.41 -6.87
N GLY A 38 -2.26 14.41 -6.80
CA GLY A 38 -2.00 13.05 -7.24
C GLY A 38 -1.56 12.99 -8.72
N ALA A 39 -2.30 13.65 -9.61
CA ALA A 39 -1.98 13.72 -11.03
C ALA A 39 -0.61 14.37 -11.30
N VAL A 40 -0.30 15.48 -10.61
CA VAL A 40 0.99 16.17 -10.75
C VAL A 40 2.14 15.30 -10.23
N LYS A 41 1.96 14.66 -9.06
CA LYS A 41 2.98 13.78 -8.47
C LYS A 41 3.24 12.55 -9.33
N HIS A 42 2.20 11.98 -9.92
CA HIS A 42 2.31 10.85 -10.84
C HIS A 42 3.16 11.25 -12.06
N ALA A 43 2.84 12.38 -12.70
CA ALA A 43 3.61 12.89 -13.84
C ALA A 43 5.08 13.22 -13.49
N ALA A 44 5.34 13.73 -12.27
CA ALA A 44 6.68 14.05 -11.79
C ALA A 44 7.44 12.84 -11.20
N GLY A 45 6.76 11.70 -11.00
CA GLY A 45 7.32 10.51 -10.40
C GLY A 45 7.76 10.65 -8.93
N VAL A 46 7.09 11.53 -8.17
CA VAL A 46 7.38 11.81 -6.75
C VAL A 46 6.51 10.93 -5.85
N PRO A 47 7.03 10.40 -4.72
CA PRO A 47 6.25 9.58 -3.81
C PRO A 47 4.95 10.24 -3.31
N ILE A 48 3.90 9.42 -3.22
CA ILE A 48 2.61 9.84 -2.66
C ILE A 48 2.79 10.19 -1.17
N TYR A 49 3.47 9.32 -0.43
CA TYR A 49 3.74 9.50 1.00
C TYR A 49 4.89 10.49 1.23
N ALA A 50 4.61 11.59 1.93
CA ALA A 50 5.56 12.65 2.23
C ALA A 50 5.51 13.03 3.73
N PRO A 51 6.17 12.27 4.63
CA PRO A 51 6.01 12.40 6.08
C PRO A 51 6.40 13.77 6.61
N GLN A 52 7.50 14.35 6.13
CA GLN A 52 7.94 15.69 6.54
C GLN A 52 6.93 16.76 6.15
N ARG A 53 6.31 16.64 4.98
CA ARG A 53 5.28 17.58 4.51
C ARG A 53 4.01 17.49 5.36
N GLU A 54 3.58 16.28 5.72
CA GLU A 54 2.46 16.07 6.64
C GLU A 54 2.74 16.69 8.01
N ALA A 55 3.91 16.41 8.59
CA ALA A 55 4.30 16.91 9.90
C ALA A 55 4.33 18.44 9.95
N SER A 56 4.94 19.07 8.94
CA SER A 56 4.97 20.53 8.80
C SER A 56 3.56 21.13 8.66
N MET A 57 2.68 20.51 7.87
CA MET A 57 1.30 20.95 7.69
C MET A 57 0.52 20.87 9.01
N LEU A 58 0.61 19.75 9.73
CA LEU A 58 -0.07 19.56 11.00
C LEU A 58 0.43 20.57 12.05
N ALA A 59 1.74 20.75 12.18
CA ALA A 59 2.32 21.72 13.11
C ALA A 59 1.81 23.15 12.84
N LYS A 60 1.77 23.56 11.57
CA LYS A 60 1.22 24.86 11.16
C LYS A 60 -0.26 25.01 11.56
N ARG A 61 -1.09 24.00 11.25
CA ARG A 61 -2.54 24.04 11.55
C ARG A 61 -2.85 23.98 13.04
N ARG A 62 -2.03 23.28 13.84
CA ARG A 62 -2.12 23.30 15.30
C ARG A 62 -1.92 24.70 15.87
N ASN A 63 -0.91 25.42 15.39
CA ASN A 63 -0.63 26.79 15.84
C ASN A 63 -1.76 27.75 15.45
N GLU A 64 -2.27 27.64 14.21
CA GLU A 64 -3.42 28.41 13.75
C GLU A 64 -4.67 28.14 14.61
N ALA A 65 -4.98 26.88 14.89
CA ALA A 65 -6.11 26.50 15.75
C ALA A 65 -5.98 27.09 17.16
N GLN A 66 -4.79 27.04 17.74
CA GLN A 66 -4.53 27.63 19.06
C GLN A 66 -4.82 29.13 19.09
N SER A 67 -4.45 29.87 18.05
CA SER A 67 -4.73 31.32 17.94
C SER A 67 -6.23 31.66 17.84
N MET A 68 -7.06 30.68 17.48
CA MET A 68 -8.51 30.79 17.33
C MET A 68 -9.27 30.18 18.51
N ASN A 69 -8.60 29.81 19.61
CA ASN A 69 -9.17 29.06 20.73
C ASN A 69 -9.80 27.71 20.33
N ILE A 70 -9.29 27.09 19.27
CA ILE A 70 -9.64 25.73 18.86
C ILE A 70 -8.58 24.77 19.41
N SER A 71 -9.01 23.62 19.94
CA SER A 71 -8.09 22.59 20.42
C SER A 71 -7.12 22.16 19.31
N PRO A 72 -5.78 22.27 19.51
CA PRO A 72 -4.80 21.78 18.56
C PRO A 72 -4.95 20.29 18.26
N GLN A 73 -5.42 19.51 19.23
CA GLN A 73 -5.64 18.08 19.06
C GLN A 73 -6.83 17.80 18.13
N LEU A 74 -7.92 18.56 18.27
CA LEU A 74 -9.11 18.41 17.44
C LEU A 74 -8.78 18.60 15.95
N ILE A 75 -8.08 19.69 15.60
CA ILE A 75 -7.74 19.96 14.21
C ILE A 75 -6.77 18.91 13.64
N GLU A 76 -5.84 18.41 14.46
CA GLU A 76 -4.93 17.35 14.05
C GLU A 76 -5.69 16.06 13.74
N ASP A 77 -6.63 15.66 14.59
CA ASP A 77 -7.41 14.43 14.40
C ASP A 77 -8.25 14.50 13.12
N ILE A 78 -8.92 15.63 12.88
CA ILE A 78 -9.68 15.89 11.64
C ILE A 78 -8.77 15.76 10.43
N LEU A 79 -7.63 16.48 10.42
CA LEU A 79 -6.72 16.49 9.27
C LEU A 79 -6.10 15.12 9.03
N ARG A 80 -5.76 14.36 10.08
CA ARG A 80 -5.27 12.99 9.96
C ARG A 80 -6.32 12.07 9.35
N ARG A 81 -7.58 12.17 9.76
CA ARG A 81 -8.69 11.39 9.17
C ARG A 81 -8.89 11.73 7.68
N LEU A 82 -8.81 13.00 7.30
CA LEU A 82 -8.92 13.44 5.90
C LEU A 82 -7.74 12.99 5.04
N MET A 83 -6.51 13.00 5.59
CA MET A 83 -5.35 12.44 4.89
C MET A 83 -5.50 10.95 4.66
N ARG A 84 -6.02 10.18 5.62
CA ARG A 84 -6.31 8.75 5.43
C ARG A 84 -7.33 8.52 4.32
N GLU A 85 -8.39 9.33 4.26
CA GLU A 85 -9.39 9.27 3.17
C GLU A 85 -8.77 9.52 1.79
N SER A 86 -7.80 10.43 1.73
CA SER A 86 -7.10 10.78 0.50
C SER A 86 -6.36 9.57 -0.08
N TYR A 87 -5.70 8.78 0.77
CA TYR A 87 -4.98 7.57 0.37
C TYR A 87 -5.85 6.43 -0.15
N LEU A 88 -7.13 6.38 0.24
CA LEU A 88 -8.08 5.37 -0.21
C LEU A 88 -8.59 5.67 -1.63
N ASN A 89 -8.82 6.95 -1.92
CA ASN A 89 -9.36 7.41 -3.20
C ASN A 89 -8.28 7.53 -4.29
N GLU A 90 -7.01 7.38 -3.94
CA GLU A 90 -5.87 7.42 -4.87
C GLU A 90 -5.58 6.06 -5.53
N LYS A 91 -6.33 4.99 -5.21
CA LYS A 91 -6.16 3.65 -5.82
C LYS A 91 -6.21 3.65 -7.35
N ASP A 92 -6.90 4.61 -7.97
CA ASP A 92 -7.21 4.58 -9.41
C ASP A 92 -6.22 5.35 -10.29
N VAL A 93 -5.20 6.01 -9.73
CA VAL A 93 -4.28 6.87 -10.50
C VAL A 93 -3.00 6.15 -10.95
N GLY A 94 -2.80 4.90 -10.52
CA GLY A 94 -1.59 4.14 -10.80
C GLY A 94 -0.33 4.68 -10.09
N PHE A 95 0.66 3.83 -9.89
CA PHE A 95 1.93 4.15 -9.25
C PHE A 95 3.05 4.19 -10.29
N LYS A 96 4.16 4.85 -9.95
CA LYS A 96 5.34 4.87 -10.81
C LYS A 96 6.00 3.49 -10.84
N GLN A 97 6.28 2.99 -12.04
CA GLN A 97 7.17 1.86 -12.22
C GLN A 97 8.61 2.26 -11.87
N VAL A 98 9.14 1.75 -10.76
CA VAL A 98 10.49 2.09 -10.28
C VAL A 98 11.56 1.37 -11.09
N LYS A 99 11.38 0.07 -11.36
CA LYS A 99 12.30 -0.75 -12.17
C LYS A 99 11.69 -1.06 -13.53
N GLN A 100 12.17 -0.38 -14.56
CA GLN A 100 11.62 -0.48 -15.92
C GLN A 100 12.11 -1.73 -16.68
N ASP A 101 13.27 -2.25 -16.33
CA ASP A 101 13.96 -3.38 -16.96
C ASP A 101 13.77 -4.70 -16.19
N LEU A 102 12.66 -4.84 -15.44
CA LEU A 102 12.42 -6.02 -14.60
C LEU A 102 12.08 -7.27 -15.42
N GLY A 103 11.44 -7.14 -16.58
CA GLY A 103 10.64 -8.23 -17.16
C GLY A 103 9.25 -8.24 -16.53
N HIS A 104 8.68 -9.41 -16.25
CA HIS A 104 7.39 -9.54 -15.58
C HIS A 104 7.51 -10.09 -14.15
N VAL A 105 6.46 -9.88 -13.36
CA VAL A 105 6.32 -10.41 -12.00
C VAL A 105 5.48 -11.67 -12.03
N VAL A 106 5.84 -12.69 -11.25
CA VAL A 106 5.03 -13.88 -11.03
C VAL A 106 4.62 -13.97 -9.56
N ILE A 107 3.33 -14.18 -9.30
CA ILE A 107 2.81 -14.39 -7.95
C ILE A 107 2.36 -15.84 -7.80
N VAL A 108 3.06 -16.60 -6.96
CA VAL A 108 2.72 -17.98 -6.58
C VAL A 108 1.65 -17.95 -5.49
N GLY A 109 0.47 -18.50 -5.78
CA GLY A 109 -0.72 -18.32 -4.94
C GLY A 109 -1.46 -17.01 -5.24
N GLY A 110 -1.39 -16.52 -6.48
CA GLY A 110 -1.93 -15.23 -6.90
C GLY A 110 -3.45 -15.11 -6.80
N GLN A 111 -4.19 -16.21 -6.86
CA GLN A 111 -5.64 -16.23 -6.62
C GLN A 111 -6.03 -16.07 -5.15
N GLY A 112 -5.08 -16.21 -4.22
CA GLY A 112 -5.30 -15.93 -2.79
C GLY A 112 -5.50 -14.44 -2.51
N LYS A 113 -6.21 -14.09 -1.42
CA LYS A 113 -6.57 -12.69 -1.13
C LYS A 113 -5.37 -11.73 -1.07
N LEU A 114 -4.26 -12.16 -0.46
CA LEU A 114 -3.04 -11.35 -0.39
C LEU A 114 -2.31 -11.29 -1.75
N GLY A 115 -2.31 -12.41 -2.49
CA GLY A 115 -1.78 -12.46 -3.85
C GLY A 115 -2.52 -11.50 -4.78
N GLN A 116 -3.85 -11.45 -4.70
CA GLN A 116 -4.69 -10.50 -5.46
C GLN A 116 -4.37 -9.04 -5.11
N LEU A 117 -4.19 -8.73 -3.82
CA LEU A 117 -3.81 -7.39 -3.38
C LEU A 117 -2.47 -6.96 -4.01
N PHE A 118 -1.43 -7.79 -3.91
CA PHE A 118 -0.12 -7.45 -4.46
C PHE A 118 -0.12 -7.46 -6.00
N SER A 119 -0.89 -8.35 -6.62
CA SER A 119 -1.11 -8.34 -8.08
C SER A 119 -1.69 -7.01 -8.53
N GLN A 120 -2.76 -6.55 -7.88
CA GLN A 120 -3.38 -5.27 -8.18
C GLN A 120 -2.39 -4.11 -8.01
N MET A 121 -1.64 -4.07 -6.91
CA MET A 121 -0.69 -2.98 -6.63
C MET A 121 0.46 -2.94 -7.65
N LEU A 122 0.97 -4.10 -8.07
CA LEU A 122 2.03 -4.20 -9.07
C LEU A 122 1.53 -3.85 -10.48
N VAL A 123 0.33 -4.29 -10.86
CA VAL A 123 -0.32 -3.88 -12.12
C VAL A 123 -0.54 -2.36 -12.14
N LEU A 124 -1.07 -1.79 -11.05
CA LEU A 124 -1.20 -0.35 -10.91
C LEU A 124 0.14 0.37 -10.97
N SER A 125 1.24 -0.29 -10.61
CA SER A 125 2.61 0.24 -10.71
C SER A 125 3.24 0.06 -12.11
N GLY A 126 2.50 -0.43 -13.09
CA GLY A 126 2.95 -0.60 -14.48
C GLY A 126 3.68 -1.91 -14.77
N TYR A 127 3.69 -2.88 -13.85
CA TYR A 127 4.30 -4.18 -14.10
C TYR A 127 3.32 -5.15 -14.78
N GLU A 128 3.83 -5.95 -15.71
CA GLU A 128 3.13 -7.16 -16.15
C GLU A 128 3.17 -8.18 -15.01
N VAL A 129 2.00 -8.68 -14.59
CA VAL A 129 1.87 -9.65 -13.50
C VAL A 129 1.21 -10.92 -14.01
N LYS A 130 1.87 -12.06 -13.77
CA LYS A 130 1.35 -13.41 -14.00
C LYS A 130 1.08 -14.08 -12.66
N SER A 131 0.10 -14.95 -12.60
CA SER A 131 -0.19 -15.77 -11.42
C SER A 131 0.05 -17.24 -11.72
N ILE A 132 0.49 -17.99 -10.71
CA ILE A 132 0.55 -19.44 -10.75
C ILE A 132 -0.08 -20.02 -9.48
N ASP A 133 -1.08 -20.86 -9.65
CA ASP A 133 -1.80 -21.54 -8.57
C ASP A 133 -1.74 -23.06 -8.76
N LYS A 134 -2.53 -23.82 -7.97
CA LYS A 134 -2.41 -25.29 -7.86
C LYS A 134 -2.46 -26.05 -9.18
N ASN A 135 -3.19 -25.55 -10.18
CA ASN A 135 -3.42 -26.26 -11.44
C ASN A 135 -2.51 -25.80 -12.58
N ASP A 136 -1.70 -24.77 -12.36
CA ASP A 136 -0.98 -24.05 -13.41
C ASP A 136 0.47 -24.53 -13.56
N TRP A 137 0.93 -25.45 -12.70
CA TRP A 137 2.32 -25.91 -12.65
C TRP A 137 2.80 -26.63 -13.92
N GLN A 138 1.89 -27.07 -14.80
CA GLN A 138 2.24 -27.62 -16.11
C GLN A 138 2.85 -26.55 -17.03
N GLU A 139 2.47 -25.28 -16.85
CA GLU A 139 2.94 -24.14 -17.64
C GLU A 139 4.03 -23.34 -16.93
N ALA A 140 4.51 -23.81 -15.77
CA ALA A 140 5.45 -23.12 -14.90
C ALA A 140 6.72 -22.64 -15.63
N ALA A 141 7.30 -23.48 -16.50
CA ALA A 141 8.50 -23.12 -17.25
C ALA A 141 8.28 -21.88 -18.14
N ALA A 142 7.11 -21.79 -18.80
CA ALA A 142 6.76 -20.65 -19.63
C ALA A 142 6.44 -19.41 -18.78
N ILE A 143 5.75 -19.59 -17.65
CA ILE A 143 5.39 -18.50 -16.73
C ILE A 143 6.63 -17.87 -16.09
N PHE A 144 7.62 -18.68 -15.68
CA PHE A 144 8.86 -18.20 -15.04
C PHE A 144 9.92 -17.71 -16.04
N SER A 145 9.82 -18.07 -17.33
CA SER A 145 10.78 -17.64 -18.35
C SER A 145 10.74 -16.12 -18.53
N GLY A 146 11.83 -15.44 -18.15
CA GLY A 146 11.92 -13.97 -18.20
C GLY A 146 11.32 -13.25 -16.98
N ALA A 147 10.94 -13.99 -15.93
CA ALA A 147 10.49 -13.38 -14.68
C ALA A 147 11.66 -12.66 -13.97
N GLY A 148 11.44 -11.40 -13.60
CA GLY A 148 12.41 -10.63 -12.80
C GLY A 148 12.11 -10.64 -11.30
N LEU A 149 10.87 -10.96 -10.93
CA LEU A 149 10.42 -11.05 -9.54
C LEU A 149 9.41 -12.18 -9.41
N VAL A 150 9.63 -13.09 -8.46
CA VAL A 150 8.70 -14.13 -8.05
C VAL A 150 8.34 -13.90 -6.60
N ILE A 151 7.04 -13.78 -6.31
CA ILE A 151 6.51 -13.57 -4.94
C ILE A 151 5.69 -14.78 -4.52
N VAL A 152 6.04 -15.38 -3.38
CA VAL A 152 5.33 -16.53 -2.81
C VAL A 152 4.30 -16.08 -1.77
N THR A 153 3.03 -16.35 -2.04
CA THR A 153 1.88 -15.94 -1.21
C THR A 153 0.93 -17.09 -0.89
N VAL A 154 1.46 -18.32 -0.79
CA VAL A 154 0.69 -19.54 -0.49
C VAL A 154 0.53 -19.75 1.04
N PRO A 155 -0.37 -20.65 1.49
CA PRO A 155 -0.49 -20.98 2.92
C PRO A 155 0.84 -21.42 3.55
N ILE A 156 1.07 -21.03 4.80
CA ILE A 156 2.35 -21.24 5.52
C ILE A 156 2.75 -22.72 5.52
N ASN A 157 1.79 -23.62 5.74
CA ASN A 157 2.03 -25.06 5.83
C ASN A 157 2.54 -25.72 4.54
N VAL A 158 2.41 -25.05 3.38
CA VAL A 158 2.89 -25.55 2.08
C VAL A 158 4.00 -24.69 1.48
N THR A 159 4.34 -23.56 2.11
CA THR A 159 5.27 -22.57 1.54
C THR A 159 6.65 -23.17 1.27
N CYS A 160 7.25 -23.79 2.28
CA CYS A 160 8.61 -24.34 2.17
C CYS A 160 8.68 -25.51 1.17
N GLU A 161 7.63 -26.32 1.06
CA GLU A 161 7.51 -27.39 0.06
C GLU A 161 7.48 -26.82 -1.35
N VAL A 162 6.58 -25.85 -1.60
CA VAL A 162 6.46 -25.19 -2.91
C VAL A 162 7.79 -24.55 -3.34
N ILE A 163 8.47 -23.84 -2.43
CA ILE A 163 9.76 -23.21 -2.73
C ILE A 163 10.80 -24.26 -3.12
N ARG A 164 10.99 -25.30 -2.30
CA ARG A 164 12.03 -26.31 -2.52
C ARG A 164 11.79 -27.19 -3.74
N GLU A 165 10.53 -27.48 -4.06
CA GLU A 165 10.21 -28.40 -5.14
C GLU A 165 9.97 -27.70 -6.48
N LYS A 166 9.43 -26.48 -6.46
CA LYS A 166 8.92 -25.84 -7.68
C LYS A 166 9.69 -24.60 -8.13
N LEU A 167 10.48 -23.98 -7.26
CA LEU A 167 11.18 -22.71 -7.55
C LEU A 167 12.70 -22.89 -7.70
N THR A 168 13.14 -24.05 -8.20
CA THR A 168 14.56 -24.44 -8.31
C THR A 168 15.22 -24.06 -9.64
N GLN A 169 14.45 -23.58 -10.62
CA GLN A 169 14.92 -23.24 -11.96
C GLN A 169 14.52 -21.81 -12.37
N LEU A 170 14.52 -20.89 -11.40
CA LEU A 170 14.28 -19.48 -11.69
C LEU A 170 15.49 -18.88 -12.44
N PRO A 171 15.28 -17.85 -13.28
CA PRO A 171 16.39 -17.10 -13.87
C PRO A 171 17.34 -16.57 -12.79
N ASP A 172 18.66 -16.60 -13.02
CA ASP A 172 19.68 -16.25 -12.02
C ASP A 172 19.51 -14.83 -11.44
N ASN A 173 19.02 -13.90 -12.25
CA ASN A 173 18.77 -12.50 -11.85
C ASN A 173 17.36 -12.26 -11.29
N CYS A 174 16.49 -13.28 -11.27
CA CYS A 174 15.14 -13.18 -10.72
C CYS A 174 15.22 -12.95 -9.21
N ILE A 175 14.48 -11.98 -8.69
CA ILE A 175 14.32 -11.80 -7.25
C ILE A 175 13.30 -12.82 -6.76
N LEU A 176 13.66 -13.64 -5.78
CA LEU A 176 12.73 -14.55 -5.11
C LEU A 176 12.33 -13.96 -3.75
N ALA A 177 11.04 -13.70 -3.57
CA ALA A 177 10.47 -13.14 -2.36
C ALA A 177 9.30 -13.97 -1.82
N ASP A 178 9.04 -13.85 -0.53
CA ASP A 178 7.85 -14.44 0.12
C ASP A 178 7.10 -13.38 0.93
N LEU A 179 5.78 -13.57 1.10
CA LEU A 179 4.93 -12.70 1.95
C LEU A 179 4.44 -13.41 3.22
N THR A 180 5.05 -14.53 3.63
CA THR A 180 4.52 -15.30 4.75
C THR A 180 4.70 -14.61 6.10
N SER A 181 3.99 -15.09 7.12
CA SER A 181 4.08 -14.52 8.48
C SER A 181 5.30 -15.00 9.28
N ILE A 182 5.92 -16.12 8.88
CA ILE A 182 7.14 -16.65 9.50
C ILE A 182 8.31 -16.44 8.54
N LYS A 183 9.50 -16.07 9.02
CA LYS A 183 10.57 -15.64 8.10
C LYS A 183 11.78 -16.57 8.08
N GLU A 184 12.07 -17.20 9.20
CA GLU A 184 13.24 -18.07 9.34
C GLU A 184 13.22 -19.24 8.33
N GLU A 185 12.18 -20.08 8.36
CA GLU A 185 12.11 -21.24 7.47
C GLU A 185 11.90 -20.87 5.99
N PRO A 186 11.00 -19.93 5.62
CA PRO A 186 10.79 -19.60 4.21
C PRO A 186 12.01 -18.93 3.58
N VAL A 187 12.69 -18.02 4.28
CA VAL A 187 13.91 -17.38 3.76
C VAL A 187 15.02 -18.43 3.59
N ALA A 188 15.19 -19.34 4.56
CA ALA A 188 16.15 -20.43 4.43
C ALA A 188 15.83 -21.35 3.23
N ALA A 189 14.54 -21.66 3.01
CA ALA A 189 14.10 -22.44 1.85
C ALA A 189 14.39 -21.71 0.52
N MET A 190 14.11 -20.40 0.44
CA MET A 190 14.39 -19.60 -0.77
C MET A 190 15.89 -19.53 -1.06
N LEU A 191 16.72 -19.31 -0.03
CA LEU A 191 18.18 -19.26 -0.17
C LEU A 191 18.79 -20.59 -0.64
N ALA A 192 18.17 -21.71 -0.28
CA ALA A 192 18.59 -23.04 -0.72
C ALA A 192 18.11 -23.38 -2.14
N ALA A 193 16.91 -22.93 -2.51
CA ALA A 193 16.31 -23.24 -3.81
C ALA A 193 16.81 -22.32 -4.95
N HIS A 194 17.22 -21.09 -4.63
CA HIS A 194 17.60 -20.08 -5.62
C HIS A 194 19.00 -19.52 -5.33
N SER A 195 19.83 -19.42 -6.37
CA SER A 195 21.19 -18.84 -6.31
C SER A 195 21.18 -17.30 -6.36
N GLY A 196 20.15 -16.71 -6.95
CA GLY A 196 20.02 -15.27 -7.15
C GLY A 196 19.56 -14.46 -5.92
N PRO A 197 19.02 -13.24 -6.14
CA PRO A 197 18.55 -12.36 -5.07
C PRO A 197 17.36 -12.95 -4.29
N VAL A 198 17.40 -12.82 -2.95
CA VAL A 198 16.37 -13.34 -2.05
C VAL A 198 16.01 -12.32 -0.97
N VAL A 199 14.71 -12.09 -0.76
CA VAL A 199 14.19 -11.21 0.30
C VAL A 199 12.90 -11.77 0.90
N GLY A 200 12.85 -11.90 2.23
CA GLY A 200 11.60 -12.22 2.93
C GLY A 200 10.84 -10.95 3.29
N LEU A 201 9.54 -10.92 3.02
CA LEU A 201 8.66 -9.81 3.39
C LEU A 201 7.55 -10.34 4.30
N HIS A 202 7.18 -9.56 5.30
CA HIS A 202 6.00 -9.83 6.12
C HIS A 202 5.11 -8.58 6.19
N PRO A 203 4.06 -8.51 5.36
CA PRO A 203 3.03 -7.50 5.48
C PRO A 203 2.33 -7.62 6.84
N MET A 204 2.45 -6.59 7.68
CA MET A 204 1.80 -6.53 9.01
C MET A 204 0.34 -6.04 8.91
N PHE A 205 -0.34 -6.43 7.82
CA PHE A 205 -1.69 -6.01 7.48
C PHE A 205 -2.40 -7.06 6.63
N GLY A 206 -3.73 -7.03 6.67
CA GLY A 206 -4.59 -7.94 5.92
C GLY A 206 -4.81 -7.53 4.46
N SER A 207 -5.51 -8.39 3.73
CA SER A 207 -5.88 -8.16 2.32
C SER A 207 -7.00 -7.12 2.13
N ASP A 208 -7.64 -6.69 3.21
CA ASP A 208 -8.74 -5.73 3.26
C ASP A 208 -8.27 -4.27 3.26
N VAL A 209 -6.95 -4.02 3.19
CA VAL A 209 -6.43 -2.65 3.18
C VAL A 209 -6.81 -1.88 1.92
N GLY A 210 -7.35 -0.69 2.14
CA GLY A 210 -7.67 0.27 1.08
C GLY A 210 -6.47 1.08 0.58
N SER A 211 -5.29 0.95 1.18
CA SER A 211 -4.06 1.61 0.71
C SER A 211 -2.86 1.00 1.43
N LEU A 212 -1.71 0.96 0.77
CA LEU A 212 -0.43 0.61 1.40
C LEU A 212 0.18 1.79 2.18
N ALA A 213 -0.42 2.98 2.11
CA ALA A 213 0.05 4.14 2.86
C ALA A 213 0.03 3.86 4.38
N LYS A 214 1.17 4.09 5.03
CA LYS A 214 1.39 3.88 6.49
C LYS A 214 1.22 2.43 6.96
N GLN A 215 1.12 1.49 6.03
CA GLN A 215 1.20 0.07 6.36
C GLN A 215 2.66 -0.31 6.61
N VAL A 216 2.85 -1.35 7.43
CA VAL A 216 4.19 -1.83 7.79
C VAL A 216 4.46 -3.15 7.09
N VAL A 217 5.63 -3.26 6.45
CA VAL A 217 6.16 -4.53 5.94
C VAL A 217 7.49 -4.76 6.64
N VAL A 218 7.63 -5.89 7.33
CA VAL A 218 8.93 -6.30 7.89
C VAL A 218 9.77 -6.89 6.78
N VAL A 219 11.04 -6.49 6.71
CA VAL A 219 12.00 -6.97 5.71
C VAL A 219 13.01 -7.89 6.39
N CYS A 220 13.17 -9.10 5.86
CA CYS A 220 14.20 -10.04 6.25
C CYS A 220 15.14 -10.26 5.06
N HIS A 221 16.31 -9.64 5.12
CA HIS A 221 17.29 -9.72 4.04
C HIS A 221 17.84 -11.14 3.89
N GLY A 222 17.76 -11.66 2.66
CA GLY A 222 18.44 -12.89 2.25
C GLY A 222 19.78 -12.59 1.58
N ARG A 223 19.81 -12.59 0.25
CA ARG A 223 21.02 -12.46 -0.58
C ARG A 223 20.86 -11.35 -1.63
N HIS A 224 21.95 -10.67 -2.00
CA HIS A 224 22.00 -9.62 -3.04
C HIS A 224 21.02 -8.45 -2.80
N GLN A 225 21.19 -7.74 -1.68
CA GLN A 225 20.27 -6.69 -1.24
C GLN A 225 20.13 -5.54 -2.25
N GLU A 226 21.23 -5.22 -2.92
CA GLU A 226 21.32 -4.23 -3.97
C GLU A 226 20.33 -4.48 -5.13
N ALA A 227 20.00 -5.75 -5.41
CA ALA A 227 19.15 -6.11 -6.54
C ALA A 227 17.66 -5.84 -6.30
N TYR A 228 17.21 -5.78 -5.04
CA TYR A 228 15.80 -5.61 -4.69
C TYR A 228 15.51 -4.33 -3.90
N GLN A 229 16.48 -3.43 -3.73
CA GLN A 229 16.25 -2.17 -3.00
C GLN A 229 15.18 -1.28 -3.64
N TRP A 230 14.95 -1.40 -4.95
CA TRP A 230 13.89 -0.69 -5.67
C TRP A 230 12.47 -1.15 -5.27
N LEU A 231 12.34 -2.35 -4.71
CA LEU A 231 11.08 -2.95 -4.26
C LEU A 231 10.69 -2.48 -2.84
N LEU A 232 11.68 -2.03 -2.04
CA LEU A 232 11.53 -1.60 -0.65
C LEU A 232 11.32 -0.08 -0.55
#